data_AF-A0A1F7UHW8-F1
#
_entry.id   AF-A0A1F7UHW8-F1
#
_cell.length_a   1.000
_cell.length_b   1.000
_cell.length_c   1.000
_cell.angle_alpha   90.00
_cell.angle_beta   90.00
_cell.angle_gamma   90.00
#
_symmetry.space_group_name_H-M   'P 1'
#
loop_
_entity.id
_entity.type
_entity.pdbx_description
1 polymer ?
#
loop_
_entity_poly.entity_id
_entity_poly.type
_entity_poly.pdbx_seq_one_letter_code
_entity_poly.pdbx_strand_id
1 'polypeptide(L)'
;MKEEEKGMKGGGKEEALDPARGREKGNDEQLAECRKQAEENLAGWKRAMADYQNREKDLAREKEELAAYSSVRTVLSILPALDHLRAAIAQIPAEHRKSEWVAGVGLVVREFDTALRSLGVQLIETVGKA
;
A
#
# COMPACT_ATOMS: atom_id res chain seq x y z
N MET A 1 -22.75 61.25 83.21
CA MET A 1 -23.14 59.84 83.41
C MET A 1 -23.63 59.31 82.07
N LYS A 2 -23.00 58.21 81.60
CA LYS A 2 -23.41 57.20 80.58
C LYS A 2 -23.64 57.70 79.14
N GLU A 3 -22.78 57.36 78.18
CA GLU A 3 -22.71 56.10 77.39
C GLU A 3 -23.98 55.79 76.60
N GLU A 4 -23.89 55.76 75.26
CA GLU A 4 -24.11 54.54 74.45
C GLU A 4 -23.83 54.78 72.95
N GLU A 5 -23.79 53.69 72.20
CA GLU A 5 -22.89 53.33 71.11
C GLU A 5 -23.64 53.19 69.75
N LYS A 6 -22.89 52.86 68.69
CA LYS A 6 -23.26 52.18 67.42
C LYS A 6 -23.68 52.99 66.20
N GLY A 7 -23.03 52.66 65.07
CA GLY A 7 -23.62 52.88 63.76
C GLY A 7 -22.75 52.73 62.50
N MET A 8 -21.84 51.75 62.44
CA MET A 8 -21.14 51.36 61.20
C MET A 8 -22.12 50.80 60.15
N LYS A 9 -22.13 51.35 58.92
CA LYS A 9 -22.43 50.67 57.62
C LYS A 9 -22.43 51.74 56.51
N GLY A 10 -21.85 51.54 55.35
CA GLY A 10 -21.17 50.40 54.78
C GLY A 10 -20.52 50.86 53.47
N GLY A 11 -19.28 50.42 53.25
CA GLY A 11 -18.49 50.79 52.10
C GLY A 11 -19.10 50.30 50.79
N GLY A 12 -19.10 51.21 49.81
CA GLY A 12 -19.08 50.82 48.40
C GLY A 12 -17.78 50.07 48.15
N LYS A 13 -17.91 48.80 47.75
CA LYS A 13 -16.79 48.06 47.17
C LYS A 13 -16.51 48.67 45.80
N GLU A 14 -15.46 49.48 45.72
CA GLU A 14 -14.77 49.71 44.45
C GLU A 14 -14.19 48.38 43.97
N GLU A 15 -14.70 47.91 42.85
CA GLU A 15 -14.07 46.86 42.03
C GLU A 15 -12.75 47.40 41.49
N ALA A 16 -11.68 47.28 42.28
CA ALA A 16 -10.33 47.37 41.76
C ALA A 16 -10.08 46.09 40.92
N LEU A 17 -10.13 46.25 39.60
CA LEU A 17 -9.73 45.21 38.65
C LEU A 17 -8.25 44.87 38.86
N ASP A 18 -8.00 43.70 39.45
CA ASP A 18 -6.67 43.16 39.70
C ASP A 18 -5.95 42.80 38.37
N PRO A 19 -4.82 43.45 38.03
CA PRO A 19 -4.08 43.20 36.80
C PRO A 19 -3.45 41.80 36.74
N ALA A 20 -3.33 41.08 37.87
CA ALA A 20 -2.87 39.69 37.89
C ALA A 20 -3.90 38.74 37.26
N ARG A 21 -5.20 39.01 37.46
CA ARG A 21 -6.30 38.18 36.96
C ARG A 21 -6.45 38.25 35.43
N GLY A 22 -6.03 39.36 34.82
CA GLY A 22 -5.94 39.49 33.35
C GLY A 22 -4.76 38.74 32.75
N ARG A 23 -3.63 38.65 33.47
CA ARG A 23 -2.43 37.94 33.04
C ARG A 23 -2.59 36.42 33.15
N GLU A 24 -3.30 35.94 34.17
CA GLU A 24 -3.68 34.52 34.32
C GLU A 24 -4.64 34.07 33.20
N LYS A 25 -5.67 34.86 32.89
CA LYS A 25 -6.59 34.58 31.78
C LYS A 25 -5.89 34.52 30.42
N GLY A 26 -4.96 35.44 30.15
CA GLY A 26 -4.18 35.44 28.91
C GLY A 26 -3.26 34.22 28.77
N ASN A 27 -2.67 33.74 29.87
CA ASN A 27 -1.88 32.51 29.87
C ASN A 27 -2.76 31.26 29.67
N ASP A 28 -3.95 31.23 30.26
CA ASP A 28 -4.91 30.12 30.09
C ASP A 28 -5.41 30.03 28.63
N GLU A 29 -5.69 31.17 27.99
CA GLU A 29 -6.07 31.24 26.57
C GLU A 29 -4.93 30.77 25.64
N GLN A 30 -3.68 31.19 25.91
CA GLN A 30 -2.51 30.72 25.16
C GLN A 30 -2.25 29.22 25.35
N LEU A 31 -2.45 28.70 26.56
CA LEU A 31 -2.35 27.28 26.87
C LEU A 31 -3.44 26.47 26.14
N ALA A 32 -4.66 26.99 26.08
CA ALA A 32 -5.77 26.36 25.35
C ALA A 32 -5.48 26.32 23.83
N GLU A 33 -5.01 27.42 23.25
CA GLU A 33 -4.65 27.50 21.84
C GLU A 33 -3.49 26.56 21.49
N CYS A 34 -2.42 26.52 22.30
CA CYS A 34 -1.32 25.58 22.12
C CYS A 34 -1.78 24.11 22.18
N ARG A 35 -2.70 23.76 23.10
CA ARG A 35 -3.26 22.40 23.19
C ARG A 35 -4.06 22.06 21.94
N LYS A 36 -4.89 22.99 21.48
CA LYS A 36 -5.68 22.82 20.25
C LYS A 36 -4.79 22.59 19.03
N GLN A 37 -3.75 23.41 18.85
CA GLN A 37 -2.77 23.24 17.78
C GLN A 37 -2.02 21.91 17.88
N ALA A 38 -1.67 21.47 19.10
CA ALA A 38 -1.05 20.17 19.32
C ALA A 38 -1.98 19.01 18.93
N GLU A 39 -3.27 19.09 19.27
CA GLU A 39 -4.28 18.11 18.89
C GLU A 39 -4.51 18.07 17.38
N GLU A 40 -4.61 19.23 16.73
CA GLU A 40 -4.75 19.35 15.28
C GLU A 40 -3.54 18.77 14.53
N ASN A 41 -2.33 19.08 14.99
CA ASN A 41 -1.09 18.54 14.43
C ASN A 41 -1.00 17.02 14.62
N LEU A 42 -1.38 16.52 15.80
CA LEU A 42 -1.37 15.08 16.10
C LEU A 42 -2.43 14.33 15.28
N ALA A 43 -3.60 14.92 15.06
CA ALA A 43 -4.62 14.38 14.17
C ALA A 43 -4.15 14.36 12.70
N GLY A 44 -3.51 15.44 12.24
CA GLY A 44 -2.91 15.54 10.92
C GLY A 44 -1.81 14.50 10.71
N TRP A 45 -0.93 14.33 11.70
CA TRP A 45 0.14 13.33 11.67
C TRP A 45 -0.39 11.90 11.63
N LYS A 46 -1.41 11.58 12.43
CA LYS A 46 -2.07 10.26 12.40
C LYS A 46 -2.71 9.97 11.04
N ARG A 47 -3.35 10.97 10.44
CA ARG A 47 -3.92 10.85 9.09
C ARG A 47 -2.84 10.61 8.05
N ALA A 48 -1.78 11.42 8.05
CA ALA A 48 -0.66 11.26 7.12
C ALA A 48 0.02 9.89 7.27
N MET A 49 0.15 9.38 8.50
CA MET A 49 0.69 8.04 8.75
C MET A 49 -0.22 6.95 8.20
N ALA A 50 -1.54 7.08 8.35
CA ALA A 50 -2.50 6.15 7.76
C ALA A 50 -2.46 6.19 6.22
N ASP A 51 -2.39 7.38 5.63
CA ASP A 51 -2.30 7.55 4.17
C ASP A 51 -1.01 6.93 3.63
N TYR A 52 0.11 7.09 4.34
CA TYR A 52 1.38 6.43 3.99
C TYR A 52 1.27 4.90 4.05
N GLN A 53 0.66 4.35 5.09
CA GLN A 53 0.44 2.90 5.21
C GLN A 53 -0.45 2.36 4.09
N ASN A 54 -1.48 3.10 3.68
CA ASN A 54 -2.32 2.73 2.54
C ASN A 54 -1.51 2.75 1.24
N ARG A 55 -0.75 3.83 1.02
CA ARG A 55 0.11 3.96 -0.16
C ARG A 55 1.17 2.85 -0.25
N GLU A 56 1.79 2.47 0.86
CA GLU A 56 2.74 1.35 0.89
C GLU A 56 2.08 0.02 0.50
N LYS A 57 0.84 -0.24 0.96
CA LYS A 57 0.07 -1.42 0.55
C LYS A 57 -0.26 -1.38 -0.94
N ASP A 58 -0.70 -0.23 -1.45
CA ASP A 58 -1.00 -0.08 -2.87
C ASP A 58 0.25 -0.25 -3.74
N LEU A 59 1.39 0.31 -3.33
CA LEU A 59 2.68 0.14 -4.02
C LEU A 59 3.16 -1.32 -3.99
N ALA A 60 2.94 -2.04 -2.89
CA ALA A 60 3.26 -3.46 -2.82
C ALA A 60 2.44 -4.27 -3.84
N ARG A 61 1.13 -3.99 -3.95
CA ARG A 61 0.25 -4.62 -4.95
C ARG A 61 0.68 -4.27 -6.38
N GLU A 62 0.94 -3.00 -6.67
CA GLU A 62 1.40 -2.58 -8.00
C GLU A 62 2.71 -3.25 -8.41
N LYS A 63 3.65 -3.42 -7.47
CA LYS A 63 4.91 -4.14 -7.74
C LYS A 63 4.67 -5.62 -8.04
N GLU A 64 3.75 -6.26 -7.33
CA GLU A 64 3.37 -7.65 -7.58
C GLU A 64 2.73 -7.82 -8.96
N GLU A 65 1.83 -6.91 -9.33
CA GLU A 65 1.22 -6.87 -10.66
C GLU A 65 2.28 -6.63 -11.75
N LEU A 66 3.17 -5.65 -11.58
CA LEU A 66 4.23 -5.37 -12.54
C LEU A 66 5.17 -6.58 -12.72
N ALA A 67 5.50 -7.26 -11.62
CA ALA A 67 6.31 -8.48 -11.67
C ALA A 67 5.60 -9.58 -12.48
N ALA A 68 4.30 -9.79 -12.27
CA ALA A 68 3.50 -10.75 -13.02
C ALA A 68 3.44 -10.43 -14.53
N TYR A 69 3.32 -9.15 -14.90
CA TYR A 69 3.27 -8.74 -16.31
C TYR A 69 4.63 -8.66 -17.01
N SER A 70 5.73 -8.56 -16.25
CA SER A 70 7.08 -8.38 -16.82
C SER A 70 7.50 -9.53 -17.74
N SER A 71 7.11 -10.77 -17.42
CA SER A 71 7.44 -11.98 -18.18
C SER A 71 6.54 -12.18 -19.41
N VAL A 72 5.34 -11.59 -19.42
CA VAL A 72 4.30 -11.82 -20.44
C VAL A 72 4.79 -11.48 -21.84
N ARG A 73 5.39 -10.29 -22.02
CA ARG A 73 5.88 -9.86 -23.34
C ARG A 73 6.97 -10.79 -23.88
N THR A 74 7.87 -11.23 -23.01
CA THR A 74 8.96 -12.14 -23.38
C THR A 74 8.41 -13.50 -23.75
N VAL A 75 7.51 -14.08 -22.94
CA VAL A 75 6.85 -15.35 -23.23
C VAL A 75 6.12 -15.30 -24.57
N LEU A 76 5.30 -14.26 -24.80
CA LEU A 76 4.55 -14.09 -26.05
C LEU A 76 5.45 -14.04 -27.29
N SER A 77 6.67 -13.51 -27.16
CA SER A 77 7.63 -13.48 -28.28
C SER A 77 8.26 -14.83 -28.59
N ILE A 78 8.36 -15.72 -27.60
CA ILE A 78 8.99 -17.05 -27.72
C ILE A 78 7.99 -18.11 -28.15
N LEU A 79 6.70 -17.99 -27.77
CA LEU A 79 5.65 -18.97 -28.07
C LEU A 79 5.60 -19.39 -29.56
N PRO A 80 5.65 -18.49 -30.56
CA PRO A 80 5.60 -18.90 -31.97
C PRO A 80 6.76 -19.82 -32.37
N ALA A 81 7.96 -19.61 -31.81
CA ALA A 81 9.10 -20.47 -32.09
C ALA A 81 8.91 -21.88 -31.49
N LEU A 82 8.32 -21.97 -30.29
CA LEU A 82 7.96 -23.24 -29.66
C LEU A 82 6.87 -23.97 -30.45
N ASP A 83 5.88 -23.24 -30.98
CA ASP A 83 4.82 -23.81 -31.82
C ASP A 83 5.38 -24.37 -33.14
N HIS A 84 6.28 -23.64 -33.80
CA HIS A 84 6.98 -24.13 -34.98
C HIS A 84 7.81 -25.38 -34.68
N LEU A 85 8.50 -25.41 -33.54
CA LEU A 85 9.27 -26.58 -33.12
C LEU A 85 8.38 -27.81 -32.91
N ARG A 86 7.24 -27.64 -32.23
CA ARG A 86 6.24 -28.70 -32.04
C ARG A 86 5.69 -29.21 -33.38
N ALA A 87 5.35 -28.29 -34.28
CA ALA A 87 4.86 -28.64 -35.62
C ALA A 87 5.91 -29.42 -36.43
N ALA A 88 7.17 -29.01 -36.38
CA ALA A 88 8.27 -29.69 -37.06
C ALA A 88 8.43 -31.13 -36.56
N ILE A 89 8.36 -31.37 -35.23
CA ILE A 89 8.42 -32.71 -34.64
C ILE A 89 7.21 -33.56 -35.07
N ALA A 90 6.01 -32.97 -35.13
CA ALA A 90 4.80 -33.69 -35.53
C ALA A 90 4.84 -34.17 -36.99
N GLN A 91 5.54 -33.42 -37.86
CA GLN A 91 5.69 -33.74 -39.29
C GLN A 91 6.80 -34.74 -39.60
N ILE A 92 7.55 -35.23 -38.60
CA ILE A 92 8.65 -36.17 -38.82
C ILE A 92 8.12 -37.51 -39.38
N PRO A 93 8.67 -37.99 -40.51
CA PRO A 93 8.33 -39.30 -41.09
C PRO A 93 8.52 -40.43 -40.08
N ALA A 94 7.65 -41.45 -40.14
CA ALA A 94 7.66 -42.56 -39.18
C ALA A 94 9.02 -43.28 -39.09
N GLU A 95 9.77 -43.32 -40.20
CA GLU A 95 11.10 -43.90 -40.31
C GLU A 95 12.14 -43.22 -39.41
N HIS A 96 11.98 -41.91 -39.15
CA HIS A 96 12.91 -41.11 -38.36
C HIS A 96 12.41 -40.81 -36.95
N ARG A 97 11.16 -41.15 -36.59
CA ARG A 97 10.60 -40.87 -35.26
C ARG A 97 11.35 -41.53 -34.10
N LYS A 98 12.06 -42.63 -34.35
CA LYS A 98 12.85 -43.34 -33.33
C LYS A 98 14.32 -42.93 -33.29
N SER A 99 14.73 -41.92 -34.04
CA SER A 99 16.11 -41.45 -33.96
C SER A 99 16.38 -40.78 -32.62
N GLU A 100 17.61 -40.92 -32.11
CA GLU A 100 18.02 -40.32 -30.83
C GLU A 100 17.92 -38.79 -30.85
N TRP A 101 18.17 -38.16 -32.00
CA TRP A 101 18.08 -36.71 -32.13
C TRP A 101 16.62 -36.22 -31.98
N VAL A 102 15.63 -36.97 -32.48
CA VAL A 102 14.20 -36.62 -32.30
C VAL A 102 13.78 -36.72 -30.84
N ALA A 103 14.26 -37.76 -30.15
CA ALA A 103 14.04 -37.89 -28.71
C ALA A 103 14.68 -36.72 -27.93
N GLY A 104 15.90 -36.31 -28.30
CA GLY A 104 16.58 -35.16 -27.70
C GLY A 104 15.84 -33.85 -27.90
N VAL A 105 15.35 -33.57 -29.11
CA VAL A 105 14.55 -32.37 -29.40
C VAL A 105 13.21 -32.41 -28.64
N GLY A 106 12.58 -33.58 -28.52
CA GLY A 106 11.37 -33.75 -27.71
C GLY A 106 11.60 -33.44 -26.23
N LEU A 107 12.77 -33.78 -25.68
CA LEU A 107 13.16 -33.42 -24.32
C LEU A 107 13.27 -31.90 -24.15
N VAL A 108 13.88 -31.21 -25.12
CA VAL A 108 13.98 -29.73 -25.12
C VAL A 108 12.60 -29.08 -25.07
N VAL A 109 11.64 -29.55 -25.87
CA VAL A 109 10.26 -29.04 -25.83
C VAL A 109 9.64 -29.20 -24.44
N ARG A 110 9.89 -30.33 -23.77
CA ARG A 110 9.38 -30.59 -22.41
C ARG A 110 10.04 -29.70 -21.35
N GLU A 111 11.32 -29.39 -21.51
CA GLU A 111 12.02 -28.42 -20.66
C GLU A 111 11.44 -27.01 -20.84
N PHE A 112 11.13 -26.60 -22.07
CA PHE A 112 10.42 -25.35 -22.33
C PHE A 112 9.06 -25.30 -21.64
N ASP A 113 8.29 -26.39 -21.67
CA ASP A 113 7.00 -26.46 -20.98
C ASP A 113 7.14 -26.33 -19.45
N THR A 114 8.19 -26.93 -18.90
CA THR A 114 8.50 -26.83 -17.47
C THR A 114 8.90 -25.39 -17.10
N ALA A 115 9.70 -24.73 -17.94
CA ALA A 115 10.10 -23.34 -17.76
C ALA A 115 8.93 -22.35 -17.89
N LEU A 116 7.99 -22.60 -18.81
CA LEU A 116 6.78 -21.78 -18.93
C LEU A 116 5.89 -21.92 -17.68
N ARG A 117 5.75 -23.14 -17.15
CA ARG A 117 4.99 -23.39 -15.91
C ARG A 117 5.61 -22.71 -14.68
N SER A 118 6.94 -22.65 -14.58
CA SER A 118 7.61 -21.94 -13.48
C SER A 118 7.43 -20.41 -13.57
N LEU A 119 7.19 -19.87 -14.76
CA LEU A 119 6.83 -18.47 -15.00
C LEU A 119 5.33 -18.18 -14.77
N GLY A 120 4.56 -19.15 -14.27
CA GLY A 120 3.11 -19.01 -14.03
C GLY A 120 2.24 -19.18 -15.28
N VAL A 121 2.83 -19.59 -16.41
CA VAL A 121 2.10 -19.81 -17.66
C VAL A 121 1.51 -21.22 -17.66
N GLN A 122 0.21 -21.33 -17.87
CA GLN A 122 -0.48 -22.61 -17.97
C GLN A 122 -0.99 -22.83 -19.39
N LEU A 123 -0.87 -24.08 -19.84
CA LEU A 123 -1.42 -24.50 -21.12
C LEU A 123 -2.94 -24.56 -20.98
N ILE A 124 -3.66 -23.90 -21.89
CA ILE A 124 -5.12 -23.92 -21.94
C ILE A 124 -5.53 -25.11 -22.82
N GLU A 125 -6.36 -26.01 -22.29
CA GLU A 125 -6.93 -27.09 -23.10
C GLU A 125 -7.90 -26.50 -24.14
N THR A 126 -7.74 -26.85 -25.42
CA THR A 126 -8.65 -26.41 -26.48
C THR A 126 -9.90 -27.31 -26.55
N VAL A 127 -11.04 -26.71 -26.91
CA VAL A 127 -12.30 -27.45 -27.12
C VAL A 127 -12.16 -28.32 -28.36
N GLY A 128 -12.08 -29.64 -28.16
CA GLY A 128 -11.66 -30.60 -29.18
C GLY A 128 -10.18 -30.89 -29.04
N LYS A 129 -9.86 -31.86 -28.18
CA LYS A 129 -8.48 -32.29 -27.91
C LYS A 129 -7.88 -32.94 -29.16
N ALA A 130 -6.58 -32.76 -29.35
CA ALA A 130 -5.74 -33.82 -29.90
C ALA A 130 -5.15 -34.61 -28.73
#